data_AF-A0A2W0ATD9-F1
#
_entry.id   AF-A0A2W0ATD9-F1
#
_cell.length_a   1.000
_cell.length_b   1.000
_cell.length_c   1.000
_cell.angle_alpha   90.00
_cell.angle_beta   90.00
_cell.angle_gamma   90.00
#
_symmetry.space_group_name_H-M   'P 1'
#
loop_
_entity.id
_entity.type
_entity.pdbx_description
1 polymer ?
#
loop_
_entity_poly.entity_id
_entity_poly.type
_entity_poly.pdbx_seq_one_letter_code
_entity_poly.pdbx_strand_id
1 'polypeptide(L)' 'MTPPSCNRHKNLQMVPFSFVDPTGKVTGHICPVPGCGRLHDKQGYFDVVEGKIVRPGSTKEISSPLKEQILNVIRSKAQI' A
#
# COMPACT_ATOMS: atom_id res chain seq x y z
N MET A 1 13.77 12.14 -15.29
CA MET A 1 13.24 12.17 -13.91
C MET A 1 14.27 11.53 -13.01
N THR A 2 14.70 12.22 -11.95
CA THR A 2 15.63 11.66 -10.97
C THR A 2 14.91 10.60 -10.13
N PRO A 3 15.49 9.42 -9.90
CA PRO A 3 14.86 8.40 -9.05
C PRO A 3 14.61 8.96 -7.64
N PRO A 4 13.43 8.71 -7.04
CA PRO A 4 13.17 9.15 -5.67
C PRO A 4 14.13 8.45 -4.69
N SER A 5 14.58 9.16 -3.67
CA SER A 5 15.28 8.57 -2.53
C SER A 5 14.30 7.85 -1.61
N CYS A 6 14.69 6.79 -0.93
CA CYS A 6 13.85 6.21 0.12
C CYS A 6 13.84 7.11 1.37
N ASN A 7 12.68 7.41 1.94
CA ASN A 7 12.60 8.21 3.17
C ASN A 7 13.25 7.54 4.41
N ARG A 8 13.32 6.20 4.42
CA ARG A 8 14.03 5.41 5.45
C ARG A 8 15.54 5.31 5.20
N HIS A 9 15.96 5.44 3.94
CA HIS A 9 17.36 5.31 3.50
C HIS A 9 17.73 6.46 2.55
N LYS A 10 17.89 7.67 3.12
CA LYS A 10 18.06 8.93 2.37
C LYS A 10 19.25 8.94 1.41
N ASN A 11 20.27 8.15 1.69
CA ASN A 11 21.49 8.04 0.88
C ASN A 11 21.35 7.05 -0.29
N LEU A 12 20.19 6.39 -0.44
CA LEU A 12 19.95 5.39 -1.47
C LEU A 12 18.82 5.83 -2.41
N GLN A 13 19.10 5.76 -3.70
CA GLN A 13 18.10 5.91 -4.74
C GLN A 13 17.25 4.65 -4.85
N MET A 14 15.95 4.83 -5.01
CA MET A 14 15.03 3.73 -5.25
C MET A 14 15.14 3.27 -6.71
N VAL A 15 14.96 1.97 -6.92
CA VAL A 15 15.09 1.33 -8.24
C VAL A 15 13.71 1.25 -8.89
N PRO A 16 13.56 1.59 -10.18
CA PRO A 16 12.28 1.46 -10.86
C PRO A 16 11.84 -0.01 -10.92
N PHE A 17 10.54 -0.24 -10.77
CA PHE A 17 9.92 -1.54 -10.99
C PHE A 17 8.67 -1.40 -11.84
N SER A 18 8.33 -2.49 -12.53
CA SER A 18 7.03 -2.65 -13.17
C SER A 18 6.62 -4.11 -13.12
N PHE A 19 5.39 -4.38 -12.71
CA PHE A 19 4.78 -5.71 -12.82
C PHE A 19 3.36 -5.58 -13.37
N VAL A 20 2.87 -6.68 -13.93
CA VAL A 20 1.50 -6.79 -14.43
C VAL A 20 0.74 -7.65 -13.44
N ASP A 21 -0.33 -7.12 -12.87
CA ASP A 21 -1.29 -7.85 -12.07
C ASP A 21 -2.64 -7.94 -12.83
N PRO A 22 -3.59 -8.78 -12.39
CA PRO A 22 -4.89 -8.91 -13.04
C PRO A 22 -5.69 -7.60 -13.11
N THR A 23 -5.40 -6.63 -12.24
CA THR A 23 -6.04 -5.31 -12.23
C THR A 23 -5.33 -4.26 -13.09
N GLY A 24 -4.11 -4.54 -13.57
CA GLY A 24 -3.41 -3.69 -14.52
C GLY A 24 -1.88 -3.72 -14.42
N LYS A 25 -1.24 -2.73 -15.03
CA LYS A 25 0.22 -2.54 -14.94
C LYS A 25 0.53 -1.61 -13.78
N VAL A 26 1.20 -2.14 -12.76
CA VAL A 26 1.73 -1.35 -11.65
C VAL A 26 3.15 -0.93 -11.98
N THR A 27 3.43 0.37 -11.85
CA THR A 27 4.78 0.94 -12.05
C THR A 27 5.13 1.85 -10.88
N GLY A 28 6.38 1.82 -10.46
CA GLY A 28 6.86 2.62 -9.33
C GLY A 28 8.35 2.46 -9.12
N HIS A 29 8.80 2.78 -7.90
CA HIS A 29 10.17 2.58 -7.44
C HIS A 29 10.17 1.83 -6.12
N ILE A 30 11.16 0.98 -5.89
CA ILE A 30 11.32 0.17 -4.68
C ILE A 30 12.68 0.44 -4.03
N CYS A 31 12.71 0.45 -2.69
CA CYS A 31 13.96 0.54 -1.96
C CYS A 31 14.76 -0.77 -2.13
N PRO A 32 16.04 -0.71 -2.57
CA PRO A 32 16.83 -1.92 -2.80
C PRO A 32 17.35 -2.58 -1.52
N VAL A 33 17.18 -1.93 -0.36
CA VAL A 33 17.62 -2.49 0.93
C VAL A 33 16.76 -3.69 1.30
N PRO A 34 17.35 -4.89 1.46
CA PRO A 34 16.63 -6.08 1.90
C PRO A 34 15.88 -5.80 3.21
N GLY A 35 14.60 -6.19 3.27
CA GLY A 35 13.75 -5.96 4.44
C GLY A 35 13.17 -4.55 4.58
N CYS A 36 13.57 -3.56 3.76
CA CYS A 36 12.96 -2.23 3.82
C CYS A 36 11.51 -2.24 3.30
N GLY A 37 11.29 -2.91 2.16
CA GLY A 37 9.97 -3.08 1.54
C GLY A 37 9.25 -1.80 1.12
N ARG A 38 9.92 -0.63 1.17
CA ARG A 38 9.31 0.68 0.89
C ARG A 38 9.16 0.89 -0.61
N LEU A 39 7.96 1.24 -1.07
CA LEU A 39 7.68 1.56 -2.46
C LEU A 39 7.25 3.02 -2.62
N HIS A 40 7.41 3.55 -3.84
CA HIS A 40 7.05 4.90 -4.21
C HIS A 40 6.51 4.96 -5.64
N ASP A 41 5.31 5.49 -5.84
CA ASP A 41 4.72 5.73 -7.15
C ASP A 41 4.36 7.20 -7.35
N LYS A 42 3.53 7.51 -8.35
CA LYS A 42 3.05 8.87 -8.63
C LYS A 42 2.22 9.47 -7.50
N GLN A 43 1.63 8.64 -6.65
CA GLN A 43 0.81 9.06 -5.50
C GLN A 43 1.62 9.15 -4.21
N GLY A 44 2.91 8.82 -4.24
CA GLY A 44 3.84 8.92 -3.12
C GLY A 44 4.27 7.56 -2.58
N TYR A 45 4.69 7.53 -1.32
CA TYR A 45 5.14 6.30 -0.67
C TYR A 45 3.98 5.35 -0.35
N PHE A 46 4.25 4.05 -0.42
CA PHE A 46 3.35 3.01 0.03
C PHE A 46 4.13 1.76 0.45
N ASP A 47 3.49 0.92 1.24
CA ASP A 47 3.99 -0.40 1.64
C ASP A 47 3.06 -1.48 1.06
N VAL A 48 3.57 -2.70 0.89
CA VAL A 48 2.74 -3.88 0.55
C VAL A 48 2.79 -4.82 1.74
N VAL A 49 1.64 -5.00 2.40
CA VAL A 49 1.48 -5.89 3.55
C VAL A 49 0.47 -6.95 3.16
N GLU A 50 0.84 -8.23 3.23
CA GLU A 50 -0.02 -9.37 2.84
C GLU A 50 -0.63 -9.23 1.43
N GLY A 51 0.13 -8.71 0.47
CA GLY A 51 -0.33 -8.49 -0.91
C GLY A 51 -1.27 -7.29 -1.09
N LYS A 52 -1.54 -6.51 -0.04
CA LYS A 52 -2.37 -5.30 -0.10
C LYS A 52 -1.51 -4.04 -0.05
N ILE A 53 -1.83 -3.07 -0.90
CA ILE A 53 -1.19 -1.75 -0.93
C ILE A 53 -1.70 -0.92 0.25
N VAL A 54 -0.79 -0.46 1.10
CA VAL A 54 -1.07 0.40 2.26
C VAL A 54 -0.36 1.73 2.05
N ARG A 55 -1.12 2.84 1.98
CA ARG A 55 -0.52 4.18 1.87
C ARG A 55 -0.57 4.91 3.22
N PRO A 56 0.53 5.53 3.68
CA PRO A 56 0.49 6.42 4.83
C PRO A 56 -0.43 7.62 4.51
N GLY A 57 -1.42 7.85 5.37
CA GLY A 57 -2.47 8.86 5.15
C GLY A 57 -3.73 8.33 4.43
N SER A 58 -3.70 7.09 3.94
CA SER A 58 -4.93 6.37 3.56
C SER A 58 -5.55 5.63 4.75
N THR A 59 -5.60 6.28 5.91
CA THR A 59 -6.79 6.15 6.72
C THR A 59 -7.91 6.81 5.90
N LYS A 60 -8.46 6.06 4.93
CA LYS A 60 -9.92 5.98 4.97
C LYS A 60 -10.17 5.28 6.29
N GLU A 61 -10.21 6.08 7.37
CA GLU A 61 -11.07 5.72 8.48
C GLU A 61 -12.38 5.40 7.78
N ILE A 62 -12.68 4.11 7.71
CA ILE A 62 -14.00 3.64 7.43
C ILE A 62 -14.81 4.40 8.47
N SER A 63 -15.47 5.47 8.01
CA SER A 63 -16.26 6.32 8.89
C SER A 63 -17.11 5.39 9.72
N SER A 64 -17.18 5.63 11.03
CA SER A 64 -17.89 4.76 12.00
C SER A 64 -19.17 4.09 11.46
N PRO A 65 -20.03 4.72 10.63
CA PRO A 65 -21.18 4.04 10.02
C PRO A 65 -20.83 2.83 9.15
N LEU A 66 -19.75 2.85 8.34
CA LEU A 66 -19.38 1.72 7.48
C LEU A 66 -18.75 0.58 8.29
N LYS A 67 -18.07 0.88 9.40
CA LYS A 67 -17.55 -0.12 10.35
C LYS A 67 -18.69 -0.83 11.06
N GLU A 68 -19.72 -0.10 11.50
CA GLU A 68 -20.94 -0.69 12.07
C GLU A 68 -21.72 -1.52 11.04
N GLN A 69 -21.83 -1.07 9.79
CA GLN A 69 -22.49 -1.84 8.74
C GLN A 69 -21.78 -3.18 8.48
N ILE A 70 -20.44 -3.19 8.41
CA ILE A 70 -19.66 -4.41 8.22
C ILE A 70 -19.81 -5.35 9.43
N LEU A 71 -19.75 -4.82 10.66
CA LEU A 71 -19.94 -5.62 11.88
C LEU A 71 -21.35 -6.22 11.97
N ASN A 72 -22.38 -5.49 11.56
CA ASN A 72 -23.76 -5.99 11.54
C ASN A 72 -23.95 -7.09 10.49
N VAL A 73 -23.32 -6.98 9.32
CA VAL A 73 -23.34 -8.05 8.30
C VAL A 73 -22.63 -9.31 8.76
N ILE A 74 -21.53 -9.18 9.52
CA ILE A 74 -20.82 -10.35 10.08
C ILE A 74 -21.67 -11.01 11.17
N ARG A 75 -22.27 -10.23 12.08
CA ARG A 75 -23.11 -10.76 13.17
C ARG A 75 -24.38 -11.45 12.66
N SER A 76 -25.03 -10.92 11.63
CA SER A 76 -26.25 -11.52 11.07
C SER A 76 -26.00 -12.86 10.37
N LYS A 77 -24.76 -13.12 9.94
CA LYS A 77 -24.34 -14.39 9.33
C LYS A 77 -23.85 -15.43 10.35
N ALA A 78 -23.61 -15.05 11.60
CA ALA A 78 -23.13 -15.93 12.66
C ALA A 78 -24.26 -16.58 13.49
N GLN A 79 -25.54 -16.38 13.13
CA GLN A 79 -26.71 -17.02 13.77
C GLN A 79 -27.22 -18.25 13.01
N ILE A 80 -26.31 -19.11 12.54
CA ILE A 80 -26.64 -20.47 12.06
C ILE A 80 -25.77 -21.46 12.82
#